data_AF-K4HGD5-F1
#
_entry.id   AF-K4HGD5-F1
#
_cell.length_a   1.000
_cell.length_b   1.000
_cell.length_c   1.000
_cell.angle_alpha   90.00
_cell.angle_beta   90.00
_cell.angle_gamma   90.00
#
_symmetry.space_group_name_H-M   'P 1'
#
loop_
_entity.id
_entity.type
_entity.pdbx_description
1 polymer ?
#
loop_
_entity_poly.entity_id
_entity_poly.type
_entity_poly.pdbx_seq_one_letter_code
_entity_poly.pdbx_strand_id
1 'polypeptide(L)'
;LYLSSMAFSDLLIFLCMPLDLFRLWQYRPWNFGDLLCKLFQFVSECCTYATILNITALSVERYFAVCFPLRAKVVITKGKVKLIILVLWVVSFVSAGPIFVLVGVEHENGTNPWDTNECRATEYAIQSGLLTIMVWTSSVYFFLPVFCL
;
A
#
# COMPACT_ATOMS: atom_id res chain seq x y z
N LEU A 1 17.77 -8.36 -3.60
CA LEU A 1 16.62 -8.89 -2.84
C LEU A 1 15.61 -7.78 -2.57
N TYR A 2 16.00 -6.64 -2.01
CA TYR A 2 15.11 -5.47 -1.92
C TYR A 2 14.62 -5.00 -3.30
N LEU A 3 15.53 -4.85 -4.27
CA LEU A 3 15.18 -4.52 -5.67
C LEU A 3 14.19 -5.51 -6.32
N SER A 4 14.32 -6.82 -6.07
CA SER A 4 13.39 -7.81 -6.60
C SER A 4 12.03 -7.73 -5.91
N SER A 5 12.00 -7.42 -4.60
CA SER A 5 10.74 -7.19 -3.89
C SER A 5 10.03 -5.94 -4.40
N MET A 6 10.77 -4.85 -4.66
CA MET A 6 10.21 -3.63 -5.26
C MET A 6 9.66 -3.89 -6.65
N ALA A 7 10.42 -4.57 -7.52
CA ALA A 7 9.94 -4.93 -8.85
C ALA A 7 8.65 -5.79 -8.81
N PHE A 8 8.50 -6.66 -7.81
CA PHE A 8 7.28 -7.42 -7.62
C PHE A 8 6.09 -6.52 -7.23
N SER A 9 6.28 -5.57 -6.31
CA SER A 9 5.27 -4.57 -5.95
C SER A 9 4.87 -3.70 -7.14
N ASP A 10 5.84 -3.26 -7.95
CA ASP A 10 5.58 -2.44 -9.14
C ASP A 10 4.80 -3.21 -10.21
N LEU A 11 5.10 -4.49 -10.40
CA LEU A 11 4.33 -5.36 -11.31
C LEU A 11 2.89 -5.56 -10.83
N LEU A 12 2.68 -5.70 -9.52
CA LEU A 12 1.33 -5.76 -8.95
C LEU A 12 0.56 -4.46 -9.18
N ILE A 13 1.18 -3.31 -8.93
CA ILE A 13 0.57 -2.00 -9.20
C ILE A 13 0.26 -1.85 -10.69
N PHE A 14 1.18 -2.24 -11.57
CA PHE A 14 0.98 -2.19 -13.02
C PHE A 14 -0.20 -3.06 -13.47
N LEU A 15 -0.37 -4.24 -12.86
CA LEU A 15 -1.52 -5.11 -13.13
C LEU A 15 -2.84 -4.49 -12.64
N CYS A 16 -2.78 -3.73 -11.55
CA CYS A 16 -3.91 -3.00 -10.97
C CYS A 16 -4.25 -1.71 -11.76
N MET A 17 -3.27 -1.05 -12.37
CA MET A 17 -3.42 0.21 -13.13
C MET A 17 -4.59 0.26 -14.12
N PRO A 18 -4.89 -0.75 -14.96
CA PRO A 18 -6.04 -0.69 -15.87
C PRO A 18 -7.39 -0.63 -15.15
N LEU A 19 -7.52 -1.23 -13.96
CA LEU A 19 -8.73 -1.13 -13.14
C LEU A 19 -8.88 0.30 -12.58
N ASP A 20 -7.76 0.91 -12.18
CA ASP A 20 -7.75 2.29 -11.70
C ASP A 20 -8.12 3.27 -12.83
N LEU A 21 -7.53 3.07 -14.00
CA LEU A 21 -7.83 3.86 -15.19
C LEU A 21 -9.30 3.71 -15.59
N PHE A 22 -9.85 2.49 -15.53
CA PHE A 22 -11.27 2.26 -15.81
C PHE A 22 -12.18 2.97 -14.80
N ARG A 23 -11.84 2.90 -13.50
CA ARG A 23 -12.55 3.64 -12.43
C ARG A 23 -12.48 5.15 -12.65
N LEU A 24 -11.34 5.68 -13.10
CA LEU A 24 -11.17 7.12 -13.31
C LEU A 24 -11.90 7.61 -14.57
N TRP A 25 -11.83 6.84 -15.66
CA TRP A 25 -12.50 7.14 -16.93
C TRP A 25 -14.01 6.99 -16.81
N GLN A 26 -14.46 5.90 -16.19
CA GLN A 26 -15.86 5.58 -16.02
C GLN A 26 -16.18 5.49 -14.52
N TYR A 27 -16.26 6.68 -13.93
CA TYR A 27 -16.51 6.89 -12.50
C TYR A 27 -17.79 6.20 -11.99
N ARG A 28 -18.78 5.99 -12.87
CA ARG A 28 -20.03 5.26 -12.62
C ARG A 28 -20.42 4.41 -13.84
N PRO A 29 -20.99 3.20 -13.69
CA PRO A 29 -21.13 2.41 -12.46
C PRO A 29 -19.99 1.40 -12.24
N TRP A 30 -19.56 1.21 -10.99
CA TRP A 30 -18.65 0.14 -10.57
C TRP A 30 -19.41 -1.17 -10.35
N ASN A 31 -19.52 -2.00 -11.39
CA ASN A 31 -20.27 -3.27 -11.33
C ASN A 31 -19.38 -4.52 -11.16
N PHE A 32 -18.08 -4.35 -10.87
CA PHE A 32 -17.17 -5.47 -10.61
C PHE A 32 -17.33 -6.09 -9.21
N GLY A 33 -18.23 -5.54 -8.39
CA GLY A 33 -18.52 -6.01 -7.05
C GLY A 33 -17.67 -5.38 -5.95
N ASP A 34 -18.15 -5.52 -4.72
CA ASP A 34 -17.56 -4.95 -3.50
C ASP A 34 -16.20 -5.58 -3.17
N LEU A 35 -16.07 -6.90 -3.36
CA LEU A 35 -14.82 -7.61 -3.10
C LEU A 35 -13.68 -7.10 -3.99
N LEU A 36 -13.94 -6.86 -5.28
CA LEU A 36 -12.90 -6.38 -6.19
C LEU A 36 -12.48 -4.93 -5.86
N CYS A 37 -13.44 -4.06 -5.51
CA CYS A 37 -13.18 -2.70 -5.04
C CYS A 37 -12.25 -2.69 -3.83
N LYS A 38 -12.58 -3.48 -2.80
CA LYS A 38 -11.79 -3.60 -1.57
C LYS A 38 -10.40 -4.19 -1.81
N LEU A 39 -10.32 -5.30 -2.54
CA LEU A 39 -9.05 -5.96 -2.85
C LEU A 39 -8.13 -5.07 -3.67
N PHE A 40 -8.66 -4.41 -4.70
CA PHE A 40 -7.90 -3.51 -5.54
C PHE A 40 -7.28 -2.36 -4.72
N GLN A 41 -8.09 -1.68 -3.91
CA GLN A 41 -7.60 -0.58 -3.09
C GLN A 41 -6.60 -1.07 -2.03
N PHE A 42 -6.85 -2.22 -1.42
CA PHE A 42 -5.95 -2.84 -0.44
C PHE A 42 -4.58 -3.18 -1.04
N VAL A 43 -4.56 -3.81 -2.23
CA VAL A 43 -3.32 -4.17 -2.90
C VAL A 43 -2.53 -2.93 -3.29
N SER A 44 -3.20 -1.90 -3.80
CA SER A 44 -2.56 -0.63 -4.16
C SER A 44 -1.88 0.03 -2.95
N GLU A 45 -2.59 0.14 -1.83
CA GLU A 45 -2.06 0.75 -0.61
C GLU A 45 -0.92 -0.10 -0.01
N CYS A 46 -1.10 -1.41 0.06
CA CYS A 46 -0.09 -2.35 0.56
C CYS A 46 1.19 -2.31 -0.28
N CYS A 47 1.08 -2.27 -1.61
CA CYS A 47 2.26 -2.19 -2.49
C CYS A 47 2.97 -0.86 -2.32
N THR A 48 2.25 0.25 -2.16
CA THR A 48 2.82 1.57 -1.89
C THR A 48 3.62 1.58 -0.59
N TYR A 49 3.06 1.08 0.52
CA TYR A 49 3.76 0.96 1.79
C TYR A 49 4.97 0.03 1.70
N ALA A 50 4.83 -1.12 1.04
CA ALA A 50 5.92 -2.05 0.86
C ALA A 50 7.08 -1.42 0.08
N THR A 51 6.80 -0.66 -0.99
CA THR A 51 7.83 0.04 -1.77
C THR A 51 8.57 1.08 -0.94
N ILE A 52 7.85 1.93 -0.18
CA ILE A 52 8.47 2.95 0.70
C ILE A 52 9.39 2.30 1.74
N LEU A 53 8.92 1.23 2.38
CA LEU A 53 9.70 0.49 3.37
C LEU A 53 10.93 -0.20 2.77
N ASN A 54 10.80 -0.81 1.58
CA ASN A 54 11.93 -1.44 0.89
C ASN A 54 12.97 -0.40 0.45
N ILE A 55 12.55 0.78 -0.04
CA ILE A 55 13.44 1.89 -0.38
C ILE A 55 14.19 2.35 0.88
N THR A 56 13.48 2.55 1.99
CA THR A 56 14.11 2.99 3.25
C THR A 56 15.14 1.97 3.75
N ALA A 57 14.79 0.68 3.74
CA ALA A 57 15.71 -0.38 4.12
C ALA A 57 16.95 -0.44 3.20
N LEU A 58 16.76 -0.25 1.89
CA LEU A 58 17.86 -0.18 0.93
C LEU A 58 18.77 1.04 1.21
N SER A 59 18.19 2.21 1.48
CA SER A 59 18.92 3.43 1.81
C SER A 59 19.77 3.27 3.07
N VAL A 60 19.18 2.70 4.13
CA VAL A 60 19.89 2.39 5.38
C VAL A 60 21.02 1.38 5.13
N GLU A 61 20.77 0.32 4.36
CA GLU A 61 21.80 -0.67 4.00
C GLU A 61 23.00 -0.01 3.29
N ARG A 62 22.73 0.88 2.33
CA ARG A 62 23.76 1.63 1.60
C ARG A 62 24.52 2.59 2.51
N TYR A 63 23.83 3.29 3.39
CA TYR A 63 24.45 4.17 4.38
C TYR A 63 25.43 3.40 5.28
N PHE A 64 24.99 2.28 5.86
CA PHE A 64 25.86 1.43 6.68
C PHE A 64 27.03 0.83 5.90
N ALA A 65 26.85 0.48 4.63
CA ALA A 65 27.92 -0.03 3.79
C ALA A 65 29.02 1.02 3.52
N VAL A 66 28.66 2.29 3.39
CA VAL A 66 29.61 3.39 3.18
C VAL A 66 30.32 3.77 4.47
N CYS A 67 29.59 3.97 5.58
CA CYS A 67 30.17 4.42 6.85
C CYS A 67 30.90 3.30 7.62
N PHE A 68 30.44 2.04 7.50
CA PHE A 68 30.97 0.90 8.27
C PHE A 68 31.18 -0.35 7.38
N PRO A 69 32.11 -0.29 6.40
CA PRO A 69 32.30 -1.34 5.39
C PRO A 69 32.64 -2.72 5.99
N LEU A 70 33.38 -2.76 7.11
CA LEU A 70 33.76 -4.00 7.79
C LEU A 70 32.58 -4.68 8.51
N ARG A 71 31.65 -3.91 9.11
CA ARG A 71 30.43 -4.47 9.73
C ARG A 71 29.40 -4.84 8.69
N ALA A 72 29.29 -4.09 7.60
CA ALA A 72 28.34 -4.37 6.51
C ALA A 72 28.52 -5.76 5.91
N LYS A 73 29.76 -6.22 5.71
CA LYS A 73 30.06 -7.56 5.16
C LYS A 73 29.60 -8.71 6.06
N VAL A 74 29.54 -8.51 7.38
CA VAL A 74 29.13 -9.51 8.38
C VAL A 74 27.62 -9.42 8.66
N VAL A 75 27.06 -8.22 8.65
CA VAL A 75 25.65 -7.96 8.98
C VAL A 75 24.72 -8.26 7.79
N ILE A 76 25.13 -7.91 6.57
CA ILE A 76 24.32 -8.08 5.34
C ILE A 76 24.48 -9.53 4.84
N THR A 77 23.69 -10.43 5.43
CA THR A 77 23.58 -11.82 4.99
C THR A 77 22.27 -12.04 4.24
N LYS A 78 22.29 -12.85 3.17
CA LYS A 78 21.10 -13.13 2.34
C LYS A 78 19.90 -13.61 3.15
N GLY A 79 20.12 -14.38 4.21
CA GLY A 79 19.07 -14.86 5.11
C GLY A 79 18.40 -13.73 5.91
N LYS A 80 19.20 -12.84 6.51
CA LYS A 80 18.66 -11.69 7.26
C LYS A 80 17.92 -10.71 6.37
N VAL A 81 18.43 -10.46 5.16
CA VAL A 81 17.74 -9.61 4.17
C VAL A 81 16.38 -10.19 3.79
N LYS A 82 16.26 -11.50 3.57
CA LYS A 82 14.96 -12.15 3.33
C LYS A 82 14.00 -11.99 4.51
N LEU A 83 14.49 -12.17 5.74
CA LEU A 83 13.69 -11.99 6.95
C LEU A 83 13.19 -10.55 7.07
N ILE A 84 14.06 -9.57 6.83
CA ILE A 84 13.68 -8.15 6.85
C ILE A 84 12.59 -7.88 5.81
N ILE A 85 12.76 -8.31 4.56
CA ILE A 85 11.74 -8.14 3.51
C ILE A 85 10.40 -8.74 3.94
N LEU A 86 10.40 -9.95 4.52
CA LEU A 86 9.18 -10.60 5.01
C LEU A 86 8.51 -9.76 6.10
N VAL A 87 9.27 -9.23 7.06
CA VAL A 87 8.74 -8.34 8.10
C VAL A 87 8.16 -7.06 7.48
N LEU A 88 8.84 -6.43 6.52
CA LEU A 88 8.34 -5.21 5.85
C LEU A 88 7.01 -5.48 5.13
N TRP A 89 6.87 -6.63 4.48
CA TRP A 89 5.60 -7.05 3.86
C TRP A 89 4.49 -7.24 4.89
N VAL A 90 4.76 -7.95 5.99
CA VAL A 90 3.77 -8.15 7.07
C VAL A 90 3.32 -6.81 7.64
N VAL A 91 4.26 -5.91 7.91
CA VAL A 91 3.96 -4.55 8.39
C VAL A 91 3.08 -3.80 7.40
N SER A 92 3.39 -3.88 6.09
CA SER A 92 2.60 -3.25 5.02
C SER A 92 1.18 -3.81 4.92
N PHE A 93 1.02 -5.13 5.05
CA PHE A 93 -0.29 -5.78 5.04
C PHE A 93 -1.14 -5.38 6.24
N VAL A 94 -0.53 -5.32 7.44
CA VAL A 94 -1.21 -4.91 8.67
C VAL A 94 -1.63 -3.44 8.59
N SER A 95 -0.77 -2.56 8.08
CA SER A 95 -1.09 -1.14 7.93
C SER A 95 -2.12 -0.86 6.84
N ALA A 96 -2.19 -1.70 5.80
CA ALA A 96 -3.23 -1.63 4.77
C ALA A 96 -4.57 -2.24 5.22
N GLY A 97 -4.59 -3.05 6.30
CA GLY A 97 -5.79 -3.72 6.82
C GLY A 97 -7.03 -2.83 6.99
N PRO A 98 -6.93 -1.61 7.54
CA PRO A 98 -8.05 -0.68 7.68
C PRO A 98 -8.79 -0.38 6.36
N ILE A 99 -8.13 -0.46 5.20
CA ILE A 99 -8.76 -0.23 3.89
C ILE A 99 -9.99 -1.11 3.66
N PHE A 100 -9.98 -2.35 4.15
CA PHE A 100 -11.12 -3.27 4.00
C PHE A 100 -12.40 -2.76 4.66
N VAL A 101 -12.27 -1.96 5.71
CA VAL A 101 -13.39 -1.38 6.45
C VAL A 101 -13.74 0.01 5.91
N LEU A 102 -12.72 0.75 5.45
CA LEU A 102 -12.89 2.13 5.00
C LEU A 102 -13.46 2.26 3.60
N VAL A 103 -13.32 1.24 2.75
CA VAL A 103 -13.70 1.30 1.34
C VAL A 103 -14.80 0.28 1.06
N GLY A 104 -15.79 0.69 0.29
CA GLY A 104 -16.91 -0.17 -0.09
C GLY A 104 -17.63 0.35 -1.33
N VAL A 105 -18.58 -0.46 -1.80
CA VAL A 105 -19.48 -0.04 -2.88
C VAL A 105 -20.73 0.59 -2.28
N GLU A 106 -20.91 1.88 -2.56
CA GLU A 106 -22.06 2.69 -2.14
C GLU A 106 -22.94 3.00 -3.35
N HIS A 107 -24.26 3.04 -3.14
CA HIS A 107 -25.26 3.34 -4.17
C HIS A 107 -26.19 4.47 -3.71
N GLU A 108 -26.75 5.19 -4.66
CA GLU A 108 -27.64 6.31 -4.37
C GLU A 108 -29.05 5.79 -4.00
N ASN A 109 -29.62 6.31 -2.90
CA ASN A 109 -30.92 5.87 -2.39
C ASN A 109 -32.04 6.30 -3.36
N GLY A 110 -32.77 5.33 -3.92
CA GLY A 110 -33.92 5.57 -4.81
C GLY A 110 -33.65 5.31 -6.30
N THR A 111 -32.42 4.93 -6.67
CA THR A 111 -32.05 4.51 -8.04
C THR A 111 -31.70 3.02 -8.11
N ASN A 112 -31.67 2.47 -9.33
CA ASN A 112 -31.18 1.11 -9.54
C ASN A 112 -29.70 1.02 -9.16
N PRO A 113 -29.28 0.04 -8.33
CA PRO A 113 -27.88 -0.11 -7.92
C PRO A 113 -26.93 -0.24 -9.12
N TRP A 114 -27.37 -0.94 -10.17
CA TRP A 114 -26.59 -1.19 -11.38
C TRP A 114 -26.15 0.06 -12.15
N ASP A 115 -26.84 1.19 -11.97
CA ASP A 115 -26.56 2.46 -12.66
C ASP A 115 -25.75 3.43 -11.77
N THR A 116 -25.79 3.23 -10.45
CA THR A 116 -25.27 4.16 -9.44
C THR A 116 -24.33 3.49 -8.43
N ASN A 117 -23.63 2.41 -8.78
CA ASN A 117 -22.59 1.84 -7.92
C ASN A 117 -21.30 2.65 -8.02
N GLU A 118 -20.74 3.09 -6.89
CA GLU A 118 -19.38 3.69 -6.80
C GLU A 118 -18.54 2.89 -5.83
N CYS A 119 -17.30 2.63 -6.21
CA CYS A 119 -16.26 2.25 -5.26
C CYS A 119 -15.72 3.53 -4.60
N ARG A 120 -16.05 3.77 -3.32
CA ARG A 120 -15.67 4.99 -2.58
C ARG A 120 -15.35 4.66 -1.12
N ALA A 121 -14.68 5.59 -0.43
CA ALA A 121 -14.59 5.55 1.02
C ALA A 121 -16.01 5.66 1.62
N THR A 122 -16.35 4.76 2.53
CA THR A 122 -17.68 4.69 3.15
C THR A 122 -17.91 5.91 4.04
N GLU A 123 -19.16 6.31 4.23
CA GLU A 123 -19.50 7.44 5.10
C GLU A 123 -19.12 7.16 6.57
N TYR A 124 -19.11 5.88 6.95
CA TYR A 124 -18.54 5.39 8.21
C TYR A 124 -17.06 5.73 8.38
N ALA A 125 -16.26 5.67 7.32
CA ALA A 125 -14.83 5.99 7.36
C ALA A 125 -14.58 7.46 7.76
N ILE A 126 -15.46 8.36 7.30
CA ILE A 126 -15.35 9.81 7.53
C ILE A 126 -15.79 10.15 8.95
N GLN A 127 -16.88 9.56 9.44
CA GLN A 127 -17.40 9.86 10.79
C GLN A 127 -16.57 9.28 11.94
N SER A 128 -15.91 8.13 11.74
CA SER A 128 -15.23 7.41 12.82
C SER A 128 -13.79 7.88 13.11
N GLY A 129 -13.27 8.87 12.35
CA GLY A 129 -11.91 9.39 12.52
C GLY A 129 -10.80 8.43 12.08
N LEU A 130 -11.14 7.23 11.60
CA LEU A 130 -10.16 6.28 11.05
C LEU A 130 -9.39 6.84 9.86
N LEU A 131 -10.05 7.68 9.05
CA LEU A 131 -9.43 8.35 7.91
C LEU A 131 -8.26 9.24 8.37
N THR A 132 -8.41 9.89 9.53
CA THR A 132 -7.33 10.66 10.16
C THR A 132 -6.18 9.77 10.57
N ILE A 133 -6.44 8.62 11.22
CA ILE A 133 -5.40 7.65 11.61
C ILE A 133 -4.65 7.16 10.37
N MET A 134 -5.37 6.82 9.29
CA MET A 134 -4.78 6.37 8.03
C MET A 134 -3.87 7.45 7.42
N VAL A 135 -4.32 8.71 7.40
CA VAL A 135 -3.51 9.85 6.92
C VAL A 135 -2.24 10.04 7.74
N TRP A 136 -2.33 9.92 9.07
CA TRP A 136 -1.16 9.98 9.95
C TRP A 136 -0.21 8.82 9.70
N THR A 137 -0.70 7.59 9.56
CA THR A 137 0.15 6.44 9.26
C THR A 137 0.85 6.61 7.91
N SER A 138 0.15 7.02 6.85
CA SER A 138 0.75 7.28 5.54
C SER A 138 1.78 8.40 5.60
N SER A 139 1.50 9.46 6.37
CA SER A 139 2.45 10.55 6.58
C SER A 139 3.72 10.07 7.29
N VAL A 140 3.59 9.28 8.35
CA VAL A 140 4.73 8.67 9.05
C VAL A 140 5.55 7.82 8.09
N TYR A 141 4.92 6.95 7.29
CA TYR A 141 5.64 6.15 6.29
C TYR A 141 6.39 7.00 5.27
N PHE A 142 5.79 8.10 4.80
CA PHE A 142 6.42 9.00 3.84
C PHE A 142 7.65 9.72 4.42
N PHE A 143 7.60 10.15 5.69
CA PHE A 143 8.73 10.83 6.33
C PHE A 143 9.77 9.90 6.95
N LEU A 144 9.43 8.63 7.21
CA LEU A 144 10.33 7.62 7.75
C LEU A 144 11.66 7.52 6.95
N PRO A 145 11.66 7.45 5.60
CA PRO A 145 12.90 7.50 4.84
C PRO A 145 13.75 8.75 5.08
N VAL A 146 13.13 9.90 5.35
CA VAL A 146 13.82 11.18 5.58
C VAL A 146 14.46 11.21 6.96
N PHE A 147 13.81 10.67 7.99
CA PHE A 147 14.35 10.63 9.35
C PHE A 147 15.37 9.52 9.59
N CYS A 148 15.36 8.47 8.76
CA CYS A 148 16.30 7.35 8.85
C CYS A 148 17.58 7.54 8.02
N LEU A 149 17.69 8.61 7.24
CA LEU A 149 18.87 9.01 6.44
C LEU A 149 19.63 10.15 7.12
#